data_AF-A0A511B108-F1
#
_entry.id   AF-A0A511B108-F1
#
_cell.length_a   1.000
_cell.length_b   1.000
_cell.length_c   1.000
_cell.angle_alpha   90.00
_cell.angle_beta   90.00
_cell.angle_gamma   90.00
#
_symmetry.space_group_name_H-M   'P 1'
#
loop_
_entity.id
_entity.type
_entity.pdbx_description
1 polymer ?
#
loop_
_entity_poly.entity_id
_entity_poly.type
_entity_poly.pdbx_seq_one_letter_code
_entity_poly.pdbx_strand_id
1 'polypeptide(L)'
;MKVSERKMKNTTEYQKETEELCSFNRKKFKIEENKKYIESIAEHFRDYSQYLIAIMIFISLILRVFIRFSFYNGPSTSQIRERFYEKMGSFDLFKYNVEWFLSQNTLSIIGDGLALSAGIDLAYMLFTPGPDEVIAPLLTALSATIVLIISNDERLNLSLIFGVFILIIGMILLMISGYLTGLIAVPEGSEDKNFLLLLVKRKVGKGLYIESEKTKDEATPKGGSIVKQQ
;
A
#
# COMPACT_ATOMS: atom_id res chain seq x y z
N MET A 1 -32.87 -9.84 -64.23
CA MET A 1 -33.50 -9.22 -63.03
C MET A 1 -33.15 -9.93 -61.71
N LYS A 2 -33.31 -11.26 -61.58
CA LYS A 2 -33.00 -12.02 -60.32
C LYS A 2 -31.56 -11.95 -59.77
N VAL A 3 -30.58 -11.49 -60.55
CA VAL A 3 -29.17 -11.40 -60.12
C VAL A 3 -28.90 -10.10 -59.36
N SER A 4 -29.61 -9.00 -59.65
CA SER A 4 -29.41 -7.73 -58.91
C SER A 4 -30.09 -7.74 -57.54
N GLU A 5 -31.22 -8.45 -57.39
CA GLU A 5 -31.89 -8.62 -56.09
C GLU A 5 -31.05 -9.41 -55.08
N ARG A 6 -30.28 -10.41 -55.54
CA ARG A 6 -29.37 -11.16 -54.66
C ARG A 6 -28.17 -10.34 -54.21
N LYS A 7 -27.67 -9.41 -55.04
CA LYS A 7 -26.58 -8.51 -54.63
C LYS A 7 -27.03 -7.51 -53.56
N MET A 8 -28.26 -6.98 -53.65
CA MET A 8 -28.79 -6.04 -52.66
C MET A 8 -28.99 -6.67 -51.29
N LYS A 9 -29.51 -7.91 -51.21
CA LYS A 9 -29.74 -8.59 -49.93
C LYS A 9 -28.45 -8.79 -49.13
N ASN A 10 -27.37 -9.18 -49.79
CA ASN A 10 -26.09 -9.39 -49.12
C ASN A 10 -25.50 -8.08 -48.57
N THR A 11 -25.73 -6.94 -49.22
CA THR A 11 -25.14 -5.66 -48.74
C THR A 11 -25.77 -5.19 -47.44
N THR A 12 -27.07 -5.38 -47.27
CA THR A 12 -27.79 -5.05 -46.02
C THR A 12 -27.37 -5.92 -44.83
N GLU A 13 -27.01 -7.18 -45.06
CA GLU A 13 -26.60 -8.09 -43.99
C GLU A 13 -25.22 -7.72 -43.43
N TYR A 14 -24.26 -7.40 -44.32
CA TYR A 14 -22.93 -6.90 -43.91
C TYR A 14 -22.99 -5.54 -43.20
N GLN A 15 -23.91 -4.65 -43.59
CA GLN A 15 -24.10 -3.38 -42.88
C GLN A 15 -24.62 -3.59 -41.45
N LYS A 16 -25.53 -4.55 -41.25
CA LYS A 16 -26.06 -4.84 -39.92
C LYS A 16 -24.99 -5.43 -38.99
N GLU A 17 -24.17 -6.35 -39.48
CA GLU A 17 -23.09 -6.97 -38.69
C GLU A 17 -22.02 -5.95 -38.29
N THR A 18 -21.68 -5.01 -39.19
CA THR A 18 -20.71 -3.95 -38.89
C THR A 18 -21.22 -2.91 -37.89
N GLU A 19 -22.51 -2.57 -37.93
CA GLU A 19 -23.15 -1.71 -36.92
C GLU A 19 -23.19 -2.37 -35.54
N GLU A 20 -23.52 -3.67 -35.47
CA GLU A 20 -23.51 -4.42 -34.23
C GLU A 20 -22.10 -4.48 -33.61
N LEU A 21 -21.07 -4.76 -34.42
CA LEU A 21 -19.67 -4.79 -33.98
C LEU A 21 -19.18 -3.42 -33.47
N CYS A 22 -19.53 -2.33 -34.18
CA CYS A 22 -19.20 -0.97 -33.75
C CYS A 22 -19.91 -0.60 -32.43
N SER A 23 -21.17 -1.00 -32.27
CA SER A 23 -21.93 -0.75 -31.04
C SER A 23 -21.36 -1.51 -29.85
N PHE A 24 -20.92 -2.76 -30.07
CA PHE A 24 -20.30 -3.60 -29.05
C PHE A 24 -18.94 -3.05 -28.59
N ASN A 25 -18.06 -2.69 -29.54
CA ASN A 25 -16.77 -2.10 -29.22
C ASN A 25 -16.91 -0.76 -28.48
N ARG A 26 -17.88 0.07 -28.84
CA ARG A 26 -18.18 1.32 -28.12
C ARG A 26 -18.63 1.05 -26.68
N LYS A 27 -19.50 0.07 -26.45
CA LYS A 27 -19.95 -0.31 -25.10
C LYS A 27 -18.78 -0.84 -24.26
N LYS A 28 -17.94 -1.71 -24.83
CA LYS A 28 -16.75 -2.24 -24.14
C LYS A 28 -15.78 -1.14 -23.75
N PHE A 29 -15.50 -0.19 -24.66
CA PHE A 29 -14.65 0.96 -24.39
C PHE A 29 -15.18 1.82 -23.24
N LYS A 30 -16.49 2.11 -23.23
CA LYS A 30 -17.12 2.91 -22.16
C LYS A 30 -17.08 2.20 -20.79
N ILE A 31 -17.14 0.86 -20.78
CA ILE A 31 -17.01 0.07 -19.55
C ILE A 31 -15.56 0.13 -19.03
N GLU A 32 -14.56 0.03 -19.91
CA GLU A 32 -13.15 0.15 -19.50
C GLU A 32 -12.79 1.55 -18.99
N GLU A 33 -13.31 2.60 -19.63
CA GLU A 33 -13.12 3.98 -19.19
C GLU A 33 -13.74 4.22 -17.79
N ASN A 34 -14.98 3.74 -17.59
CA ASN A 34 -15.63 3.82 -16.29
C ASN A 34 -14.89 3.01 -15.21
N LYS A 35 -14.35 1.83 -15.57
CA LYS A 35 -13.55 1.01 -14.65
C LYS A 35 -12.30 1.74 -14.18
N LYS A 36 -11.53 2.34 -15.09
CA LYS A 36 -10.34 3.14 -14.75
C LYS A 36 -10.68 4.33 -13.85
N TYR A 37 -11.82 4.97 -14.09
CA TYR A 37 -12.27 6.09 -13.25
C TYR A 37 -12.61 5.65 -11.82
N ILE A 38 -13.32 4.53 -11.66
CA ILE A 38 -13.64 3.96 -10.35
C ILE A 38 -12.38 3.52 -9.60
N GLU A 39 -11.44 2.86 -10.29
CA GLU A 39 -10.14 2.45 -9.72
C GLU A 39 -9.36 3.67 -9.21
N SER A 40 -9.30 4.75 -10.00
CA SER A 40 -8.62 5.97 -9.59
C SER A 40 -9.25 6.61 -8.34
N ILE A 41 -10.58 6.65 -8.24
CA ILE A 41 -11.25 7.17 -7.03
C ILE A 41 -10.94 6.30 -5.81
N ALA A 42 -11.01 4.98 -5.97
CA ALA A 42 -10.74 4.04 -4.89
C ALA A 42 -9.29 4.19 -4.38
N GLU A 43 -8.34 4.45 -5.28
CA GLU A 43 -6.92 4.63 -4.94
C GLU A 43 -6.72 5.89 -4.08
N HIS A 44 -7.28 7.02 -4.50
CA HIS A 44 -7.23 8.26 -3.73
C HIS A 44 -7.92 8.11 -2.36
N PHE A 45 -9.05 7.39 -2.30
CA PHE A 45 -9.75 7.14 -1.05
C PHE A 45 -8.94 6.28 -0.09
N ARG A 46 -8.29 5.21 -0.60
CA ARG A 46 -7.40 4.34 0.18
C ARG A 46 -6.25 5.15 0.79
N ASP A 47 -5.52 5.87 -0.06
CA ASP A 47 -4.33 6.61 0.36
C ASP A 47 -4.68 7.71 1.38
N TYR A 48 -5.79 8.42 1.18
CA TYR A 48 -6.28 9.43 2.12
C TYR A 48 -6.68 8.81 3.46
N SER A 49 -7.39 7.67 3.43
CA SER A 49 -7.85 6.99 4.64
C SER A 49 -6.67 6.44 5.45
N GLN A 50 -5.68 5.83 4.80
CA GLN A 50 -4.45 5.38 5.45
C GLN A 50 -3.70 6.52 6.13
N TYR A 51 -3.56 7.65 5.43
CA TYR A 51 -2.90 8.84 5.98
C TYR A 51 -3.66 9.39 7.20
N LEU A 52 -4.99 9.42 7.13
CA LEU A 52 -5.84 9.86 8.22
C LEU A 52 -5.69 8.95 9.46
N ILE A 53 -5.68 7.63 9.26
CA ILE A 53 -5.44 6.66 10.35
C ILE A 53 -4.06 6.86 10.96
N ALA A 54 -3.02 7.00 10.14
CA ALA A 54 -1.66 7.23 10.62
C ALA A 54 -1.56 8.52 11.45
N ILE A 55 -2.20 9.60 11.00
CA ILE A 55 -2.30 10.85 11.78
C ILE A 55 -3.03 10.60 13.10
N MET A 56 -4.16 9.88 13.08
CA MET A 56 -4.93 9.61 14.31
C MET A 56 -4.11 8.81 15.32
N ILE A 57 -3.38 7.78 14.88
CA ILE A 57 -2.45 7.02 15.74
C ILE A 57 -1.35 7.94 16.27
N PHE A 58 -0.76 8.78 15.42
CA PHE A 58 0.33 9.66 15.81
C PHE A 58 -0.09 10.72 16.84
N ILE A 59 -1.23 11.39 16.60
CA ILE A 59 -1.82 12.35 17.54
C ILE A 59 -2.18 11.65 18.86
N SER A 60 -2.76 10.46 18.78
CA SER A 60 -3.10 9.61 19.93
C SER A 60 -1.85 9.30 20.79
N LEU A 61 -0.74 8.94 20.16
CA LEU A 61 0.54 8.70 20.84
C LEU A 61 1.14 9.96 21.43
N ILE A 62 1.17 11.07 20.69
CA ILE A 62 1.67 12.36 21.18
C ILE A 62 0.86 12.81 22.39
N LEU A 63 -0.47 12.77 22.30
CA LEU A 63 -1.36 13.16 23.38
C LEU A 63 -1.07 12.33 24.63
N ARG A 64 -0.88 11.01 24.47
CA ARG A 64 -0.53 10.12 25.57
C ARG A 64 0.82 10.44 26.19
N VAL A 65 1.86 10.66 25.38
CA VAL A 65 3.20 11.03 25.85
C VAL A 65 3.15 12.38 26.56
N PHE A 66 2.43 13.36 26.00
CA PHE A 66 2.28 14.70 26.56
C PHE A 66 1.56 14.67 27.91
N ILE A 67 0.47 13.90 28.01
CA ILE A 67 -0.25 13.63 29.25
C ILE A 67 0.71 13.00 30.27
N ARG A 68 1.38 11.89 29.92
CA ARG A 68 2.29 11.20 30.84
C ARG A 68 3.49 12.08 31.25
N PHE A 69 4.04 12.89 30.35
CA PHE A 69 5.13 13.82 30.62
C PHE A 69 4.70 14.97 31.53
N SER A 70 3.54 15.58 31.25
CA SER A 70 2.94 16.60 32.12
C SER A 70 2.67 16.07 33.53
N PHE A 71 2.40 14.75 33.65
CA PHE A 71 2.19 14.08 34.93
C PHE A 71 3.46 13.54 35.59
N TYR A 72 4.52 13.25 34.84
CA TYR A 72 5.79 12.76 35.39
C TYR A 72 6.50 13.80 36.25
N ASN A 73 6.26 15.09 35.99
CA ASN A 73 6.73 16.21 36.81
C ASN A 73 5.66 16.73 37.80
N GLY A 74 4.55 16.03 37.96
CA GLY A 74 3.38 16.45 38.73
C GLY A 74 3.00 15.49 39.86
N PRO A 75 2.02 15.87 40.71
CA PRO A 75 1.58 15.07 41.87
C PRO A 75 1.03 13.68 41.47
N SER A 76 0.92 12.76 42.43
CA SER A 76 0.39 11.39 42.27
C SER A 76 -0.91 11.31 41.43
N THR A 77 -1.08 10.22 40.67
CA THR A 77 -2.22 9.95 39.75
C THR A 77 -3.59 10.12 40.40
N SER A 78 -3.72 9.87 41.70
CA SER A 78 -4.98 10.06 42.44
C SER A 78 -5.33 11.54 42.66
N GLN A 79 -4.33 12.41 42.87
CA GLN A 79 -4.53 13.85 43.09
C GLN A 79 -4.78 14.61 41.79
N ILE A 80 -4.30 14.05 40.67
CA ILE A 80 -4.51 14.57 39.32
C ILE A 80 -5.96 14.35 38.88
N ARG A 81 -6.53 13.19 39.19
CA ARG A 81 -7.92 12.86 38.84
C ARG A 81 -8.87 13.94 39.35
N GLU A 82 -8.69 14.38 40.59
CA GLU A 82 -9.52 15.44 41.18
C GLU A 82 -9.29 16.81 40.53
N ARG A 83 -8.03 17.24 40.31
CA ARG A 83 -7.75 18.56 39.71
C ARG A 83 -8.13 18.68 38.23
N PHE A 84 -8.01 17.58 37.48
CA PHE A 84 -8.41 17.56 36.06
C PHE A 84 -9.93 17.62 35.92
N TYR A 85 -10.67 16.94 36.82
CA TYR A 85 -12.13 16.99 36.88
C TYR A 85 -12.69 18.35 37.31
N GLU A 86 -11.95 19.10 38.12
CA GLU A 86 -12.37 20.44 38.54
C GLU A 86 -12.17 21.50 37.44
N LYS A 87 -11.12 21.36 36.61
CA LYS A 87 -10.75 22.37 35.60
C LYS A 87 -11.41 22.17 34.24
N MET A 88 -11.88 20.96 33.94
CA MET A 88 -12.47 20.59 32.64
C MET A 88 -14.01 20.56 32.75
N GLY A 89 -14.62 21.74 32.88
CA GLY A 89 -16.08 21.87 33.00
C GLY A 89 -16.86 21.31 31.80
N SER A 90 -18.01 20.69 32.08
CA SER A 90 -19.12 20.34 31.18
C SER A 90 -18.88 19.34 30.02
N PHE A 91 -17.70 18.74 29.86
CA PHE A 91 -17.47 17.73 28.81
C PHE A 91 -17.47 16.31 29.39
N ASP A 92 -18.59 15.88 29.97
CA ASP A 92 -18.72 14.53 30.54
C ASP A 92 -18.43 13.43 29.50
N LEU A 93 -18.82 13.63 28.23
CA LEU A 93 -18.49 12.68 27.15
C LEU A 93 -16.98 12.60 26.91
N PHE A 94 -16.26 13.71 26.91
CA PHE A 94 -14.81 13.71 26.70
C PHE A 94 -14.09 13.04 27.87
N LYS A 95 -14.59 13.25 29.09
CA LYS A 95 -14.06 12.67 30.33
C LYS A 95 -14.06 11.14 30.32
N TYR A 96 -15.19 10.51 30.00
CA TYR A 96 -15.28 9.05 29.91
C TYR A 96 -14.38 8.48 28.80
N ASN A 97 -14.33 9.14 27.64
CA ASN A 97 -13.52 8.69 26.51
C ASN A 97 -12.01 8.82 26.78
N VAL A 98 -11.57 9.89 27.45
CA VAL A 98 -10.16 10.09 27.80
C VAL A 98 -9.70 9.13 28.90
N GLU A 99 -10.52 8.89 29.93
CA GLU A 99 -10.18 7.93 31.00
C GLU A 99 -10.05 6.51 30.44
N TRP A 100 -11.01 6.09 29.61
CA TRP A 100 -10.93 4.82 28.90
C TRP A 100 -9.68 4.75 28.01
N PHE A 101 -9.42 5.78 27.19
CA PHE A 101 -8.27 5.83 26.29
C PHE A 101 -6.91 5.78 27.02
N LEU A 102 -6.78 6.47 28.16
CA LEU A 102 -5.56 6.45 28.97
C LEU A 102 -5.32 5.10 29.65
N SER A 103 -6.40 4.36 29.95
CA SER A 103 -6.33 3.02 30.51
C SER A 103 -5.90 1.94 29.52
N GLN A 104 -6.10 2.15 28.20
CA GLN A 104 -5.74 1.17 27.16
C GLN A 104 -4.23 1.03 26.99
N ASN A 105 -3.73 -0.18 26.71
CA ASN A 105 -2.30 -0.39 26.41
C ASN A 105 -1.90 0.34 25.11
N THR A 106 -0.70 0.95 25.05
CA THR A 106 -0.21 1.64 23.84
C THR A 106 -0.15 0.69 22.65
N LEU A 107 0.23 -0.56 22.89
CA LEU A 107 0.21 -1.59 21.86
C LEU A 107 -1.20 -1.86 21.34
N SER A 108 -2.23 -1.82 22.20
CA SER A 108 -3.62 -2.05 21.77
C SER A 108 -4.07 -0.97 20.79
N ILE A 109 -3.78 0.30 21.11
CA ILE A 109 -4.12 1.44 20.24
C ILE A 109 -3.45 1.32 18.87
N ILE A 110 -2.18 0.92 18.84
CA ILE A 110 -1.45 0.69 17.59
C ILE A 110 -2.04 -0.51 16.83
N GLY A 111 -2.37 -1.59 17.54
CA GLY A 111 -3.01 -2.78 16.99
C GLY A 111 -4.35 -2.47 16.34
N ASP A 112 -5.23 -1.74 17.03
CA ASP A 112 -6.54 -1.33 16.50
C ASP A 112 -6.39 -0.46 15.25
N GLY A 113 -5.44 0.48 15.28
CA GLY A 113 -5.13 1.34 14.13
C GLY A 113 -4.62 0.57 12.92
N LEU A 114 -3.71 -0.40 13.13
CA LEU A 114 -3.22 -1.30 12.08
C LEU A 114 -4.33 -2.19 11.52
N ALA A 115 -5.22 -2.71 12.38
CA ALA A 115 -6.35 -3.54 11.96
C ALA A 115 -7.32 -2.74 11.08
N LEU A 116 -7.62 -1.49 11.47
CA LEU A 116 -8.47 -0.59 10.69
C LEU A 116 -7.82 -0.26 9.34
N SER A 117 -6.52 0.06 9.33
CA SER A 117 -5.76 0.29 8.08
C SER A 117 -5.83 -0.92 7.14
N ALA A 118 -5.59 -2.13 7.67
CA ALA A 118 -5.65 -3.34 6.87
C ALA A 118 -7.06 -3.64 6.35
N GLY A 119 -8.09 -3.35 7.13
CA GLY A 119 -9.49 -3.47 6.71
C GLY A 119 -9.83 -2.57 5.52
N ILE A 120 -9.30 -1.35 5.51
CA ILE A 120 -9.49 -0.43 4.37
C ILE A 120 -8.76 -0.93 3.12
N ASP A 121 -7.54 -1.44 3.28
CA ASP A 121 -6.78 -1.97 2.14
C ASP A 121 -7.42 -3.24 1.56
N LEU A 122 -7.97 -4.11 2.42
CA LEU A 122 -8.75 -5.27 2.00
C LEU A 122 -10.05 -4.85 1.30
N ALA A 123 -10.71 -3.81 1.78
CA ALA A 123 -11.90 -3.26 1.13
C ALA A 123 -11.58 -2.66 -0.24
N TYR A 124 -10.45 -1.95 -0.39
CA TYR A 124 -9.96 -1.45 -1.67
C TYR A 124 -9.75 -2.58 -2.68
N MET A 125 -9.22 -3.72 -2.24
CA MET A 125 -8.98 -4.89 -3.09
C MET A 125 -10.24 -5.58 -3.60
N LEU A 126 -11.41 -5.34 -2.99
CA LEU A 126 -12.68 -5.79 -3.56
C LEU A 126 -13.03 -5.03 -4.85
N PHE A 127 -12.43 -3.87 -5.06
CA PHE A 127 -12.67 -3.00 -6.21
C PHE A 127 -11.54 -2.98 -7.23
N THR A 128 -10.37 -3.57 -6.92
CA THR A 128 -9.21 -3.60 -7.83
C THR A 128 -8.80 -5.02 -8.25
N PRO A 129 -8.34 -5.20 -9.51
CA PRO A 129 -7.98 -6.51 -10.02
C PRO A 129 -6.50 -6.83 -9.73
N GLY A 130 -6.22 -7.52 -8.61
CA GLY A 130 -4.87 -8.00 -8.30
C GLY A 130 -4.83 -8.97 -7.10
N PRO A 131 -4.94 -10.30 -7.30
CA PRO A 131 -4.84 -11.27 -6.20
C PRO A 131 -3.44 -11.29 -5.55
N ASP A 132 -2.42 -10.82 -6.28
CA ASP A 132 -1.03 -10.68 -5.84
C ASP A 132 -0.81 -9.51 -4.88
N GLU A 133 -1.68 -8.49 -4.92
CA GLU A 133 -1.59 -7.34 -4.02
C GLU A 133 -2.12 -7.67 -2.60
N VAL A 134 -2.98 -8.69 -2.46
CA VAL A 134 -3.69 -9.05 -1.20
C VAL A 134 -2.76 -9.44 -0.06
N ILE A 135 -1.55 -9.89 -0.38
CA ILE A 135 -0.59 -10.37 0.61
C ILE A 135 -0.20 -9.27 1.60
N ALA A 136 -0.01 -8.03 1.14
CA ALA A 136 0.44 -6.94 1.99
C ALA A 136 -0.60 -6.54 3.05
N PRO A 137 -1.87 -6.27 2.72
CA PRO A 137 -2.91 -5.99 3.72
C PRO A 137 -3.20 -7.15 4.65
N LEU A 138 -3.13 -8.38 4.15
CA LEU A 138 -3.28 -9.57 4.98
C LEU A 138 -2.17 -9.64 6.04
N LEU A 139 -0.92 -9.32 5.66
CA LEU A 139 0.22 -9.25 6.58
C LEU A 139 0.03 -8.16 7.62
N THR A 140 -0.51 -7.01 7.22
CA THR A 140 -0.82 -5.90 8.15
C THR A 140 -1.93 -6.29 9.12
N ALA A 141 -3.03 -6.89 8.65
CA ALA A 141 -4.13 -7.36 9.50
C ALA A 141 -3.66 -8.40 10.52
N LEU A 142 -2.80 -9.31 10.09
CA LEU A 142 -2.24 -10.35 10.93
C LEU A 142 -1.24 -9.77 11.95
N SER A 143 -0.38 -8.83 11.54
CA SER A 143 0.50 -8.08 12.45
C SER A 143 -0.29 -7.33 13.52
N ALA A 144 -1.39 -6.67 13.11
CA ALA A 144 -2.32 -6.01 14.00
C ALA A 144 -2.90 -6.98 15.04
N THR A 145 -3.31 -8.16 14.58
CA THR A 145 -3.88 -9.22 15.42
C THR A 145 -2.86 -9.71 16.46
N ILE A 146 -1.60 -9.96 16.07
CA ILE A 146 -0.54 -10.34 17.01
C ILE A 146 -0.34 -9.23 18.06
N VAL A 147 -0.23 -7.98 17.61
CA VAL A 147 -0.02 -6.84 18.49
C VAL A 147 -1.18 -6.71 19.50
N LEU A 148 -2.42 -6.88 19.06
CA LEU A 148 -3.61 -6.86 19.93
C LEU A 148 -3.59 -7.99 20.96
N ILE A 149 -3.30 -9.22 20.52
CA ILE A 149 -3.20 -10.39 21.41
C ILE A 149 -2.13 -10.16 22.49
N ILE A 150 -0.95 -9.66 22.10
CA ILE A 150 0.14 -9.35 23.04
C ILE A 150 -0.24 -8.17 23.95
N SER A 151 -1.02 -7.21 23.46
CA SER A 151 -1.40 -6.01 24.23
C SER A 151 -2.34 -6.31 25.38
N ASN A 152 -3.14 -7.39 25.27
CA ASN A 152 -4.23 -7.73 26.18
C ASN A 152 -3.82 -8.74 27.27
N ASP A 153 -2.70 -9.47 27.09
CA ASP A 153 -2.27 -10.49 28.05
C ASP A 153 -1.08 -9.98 28.89
N GLU A 154 -1.31 -9.69 30.16
CA GLU A 154 -0.26 -9.28 31.12
C GLU A 154 0.68 -10.44 31.47
N ARG A 155 0.28 -11.69 31.21
CA ARG A 155 1.08 -12.88 31.46
C ARG A 155 1.18 -13.69 30.17
N LEU A 156 2.32 -13.60 29.50
CA LEU A 156 2.61 -14.37 28.29
C LEU A 156 2.44 -15.88 28.54
N ASN A 157 1.26 -16.40 28.21
CA ASN A 157 0.95 -17.81 28.30
C ASN A 157 1.70 -18.57 27.20
N LEU A 158 2.27 -19.73 27.54
CA LEU A 158 2.97 -20.61 26.58
C LEU A 158 2.09 -20.98 25.37
N SER A 159 0.79 -21.12 25.58
CA SER A 159 -0.18 -21.37 24.50
C SER A 159 -0.32 -20.20 23.53
N LEU A 160 -0.28 -18.96 24.03
CA LEU A 160 -0.33 -17.74 23.22
C LEU A 160 0.95 -17.59 22.39
N ILE A 161 2.12 -17.84 23.01
CA ILE A 161 3.41 -17.86 22.31
C ILE A 161 3.38 -18.88 21.17
N PHE A 162 2.87 -20.09 21.44
CA PHE A 162 2.77 -21.14 20.42
C PHE A 162 1.80 -20.75 19.28
N GLY A 163 0.67 -20.11 19.61
CA GLY A 163 -0.27 -19.58 18.63
C GLY A 163 0.37 -18.52 17.71
N VAL A 164 1.10 -17.57 18.28
CA VAL A 164 1.85 -16.57 17.52
C VAL A 164 2.93 -17.24 16.64
N PHE A 165 3.61 -18.27 17.15
CA PHE A 165 4.64 -18.98 16.41
C PHE A 165 4.07 -19.74 15.20
N ILE A 166 2.96 -20.46 15.36
CA ILE A 166 2.24 -21.12 14.25
C ILE A 166 1.82 -20.08 13.21
N LEU A 167 1.34 -18.93 13.65
CA LEU A 167 0.85 -17.88 12.79
C LEU A 167 1.99 -17.21 11.98
N ILE A 168 3.18 -17.03 12.57
CA ILE A 168 4.40 -16.62 11.85
C ILE A 168 4.82 -17.68 10.82
N ILE A 169 4.77 -18.97 11.17
CA ILE A 169 5.07 -20.04 10.21
C ILE A 169 4.06 -20.03 9.06
N GLY A 170 2.77 -19.86 9.36
CA GLY A 170 1.71 -19.72 8.38
C GLY A 170 1.96 -18.53 7.43
N MET A 171 2.44 -17.41 7.95
CA MET A 171 2.85 -16.26 7.12
C MET A 171 3.98 -16.60 6.15
N ILE A 172 5.03 -17.26 6.63
CA ILE A 172 6.17 -17.64 5.79
C ILE A 172 5.71 -18.59 4.69
N LEU A 173 4.85 -19.57 5.01
CA LEU A 173 4.27 -20.50 4.04
C LEU A 173 3.39 -19.79 3.01
N LEU A 174 2.54 -18.84 3.43
CA LEU A 174 1.74 -18.04 2.52
C LEU A 174 2.61 -17.19 1.59
N MET A 175 3.69 -16.59 2.11
CA MET A 175 4.62 -15.81 1.30
C MET A 175 5.33 -16.67 0.26
N ILE A 176 5.78 -17.87 0.66
CA ILE A 176 6.42 -18.84 -0.24
C ILE A 176 5.42 -19.33 -1.29
N SER A 177 4.18 -19.63 -0.90
CA SER A 177 3.13 -20.04 -1.83
C SER A 177 2.80 -18.94 -2.83
N GLY A 178 2.62 -17.70 -2.37
CA GLY A 178 2.39 -16.55 -3.26
C GLY A 178 3.55 -16.31 -4.22
N TYR A 179 4.79 -16.43 -3.74
CA TYR A 179 5.99 -16.35 -4.57
C TYR A 179 6.06 -17.47 -5.61
N LEU A 180 5.74 -18.71 -5.24
CA LEU A 180 5.67 -19.85 -6.15
C LEU A 180 4.55 -19.69 -7.19
N THR A 181 3.38 -19.20 -6.79
CA THR A 181 2.27 -18.94 -7.72
C THR A 181 2.61 -17.81 -8.69
N GLY A 182 3.30 -16.76 -8.23
CA GLY A 182 3.82 -15.69 -9.09
C GLY A 182 4.88 -16.18 -10.09
N LEU A 183 5.66 -17.20 -9.74
CA LEU A 183 6.59 -17.88 -10.66
C LEU A 183 5.88 -18.75 -11.70
N ILE A 184 4.70 -19.29 -11.38
CA ILE A 184 3.92 -20.17 -12.29
C ILE A 184 3.03 -19.35 -13.23
N ALA A 185 2.63 -18.14 -12.85
CA ALA A 185 1.83 -17.24 -13.68
C ALA A 185 2.60 -16.52 -14.81
N VAL A 186 3.80 -17.00 -15.16
CA VAL A 186 4.52 -16.53 -16.35
C VAL A 186 3.74 -16.99 -17.58
N PRO A 187 3.22 -16.07 -18.41
CA PRO A 187 2.44 -16.46 -19.59
C PRO A 187 3.32 -17.29 -20.52
N GLU A 188 2.85 -18.48 -20.88
CA GLU A 188 3.36 -19.29 -21.98
C GLU A 188 3.29 -18.46 -23.27
N GLY A 189 4.34 -17.70 -23.55
CA GLY A 189 4.37 -16.81 -24.71
C GLY A 189 5.48 -15.76 -24.73
N SER A 190 6.19 -15.48 -23.63
CA SER A 190 7.36 -14.59 -23.67
C SER A 190 8.65 -15.40 -23.83
N GLU A 191 8.94 -15.77 -25.07
CA GLU A 191 10.20 -16.38 -25.50
C GLU A 191 11.38 -15.38 -25.52
N ASP A 192 11.49 -14.48 -24.54
CA ASP A 192 12.64 -13.58 -24.44
C ASP A 192 13.25 -13.55 -23.02
N LYS A 193 14.17 -14.50 -22.85
CA LYS A 193 15.48 -14.32 -22.22
C LYS A 193 15.49 -13.88 -20.75
N ASN A 194 15.30 -14.90 -19.92
CA ASN A 194 16.09 -15.18 -18.73
C ASN A 194 16.38 -13.97 -17.81
N PHE A 195 15.40 -13.66 -16.96
CA PHE A 195 15.58 -12.81 -15.79
C PHE A 195 16.72 -13.29 -14.86
N LEU A 196 16.98 -14.60 -14.82
CA LEU A 196 18.16 -15.17 -14.14
C LEU A 196 19.48 -14.78 -14.80
N LEU A 197 19.54 -14.66 -16.13
CA LEU A 197 20.71 -14.13 -16.84
C LEU A 197 20.88 -12.63 -16.60
N LEU A 198 19.80 -11.88 -16.38
CA LEU A 198 19.85 -10.47 -15.98
C LEU A 198 20.38 -10.30 -14.54
N LEU A 199 19.99 -11.16 -13.60
CA LEU A 199 20.53 -11.14 -12.24
C LEU A 199 22.01 -11.56 -12.19
N VAL A 200 22.42 -12.55 -13.01
CA VAL A 200 23.83 -12.94 -13.16
C VAL A 200 24.65 -11.83 -13.85
N LYS A 201 24.15 -11.21 -14.92
CA LYS A 201 24.83 -10.07 -15.57
C LYS A 201 24.99 -8.87 -14.65
N ARG A 202 24.00 -8.58 -13.79
CA ARG A 202 24.05 -7.43 -12.87
C ARG A 202 25.09 -7.59 -11.76
N LYS A 203 25.44 -8.84 -11.40
CA LYS A 203 26.50 -9.13 -10.43
C LYS A 203 27.90 -9.16 -11.06
N VAL A 204 28.02 -9.52 -12.33
CA VAL A 204 29.31 -9.58 -13.06
C VAL A 204 29.68 -8.22 -13.71
N GLY A 205 28.70 -7.41 -14.11
CA GLY A 205 28.94 -6.14 -14.83
C GLY A 205 29.45 -4.95 -14.00
N LYS A 206 29.53 -5.06 -12.67
CA LYS A 206 30.03 -3.98 -11.80
C LYS A 206 31.55 -4.01 -11.57
N GLY A 207 32.26 -5.02 -12.09
CA GLY A 207 33.71 -5.18 -11.88
C GLY A 207 34.62 -4.63 -12.99
N LEU A 208 34.09 -4.16 -14.13
CA LEU A 208 34.90 -3.89 -15.33
C LEU A 208 34.85 -2.44 -15.87
N TYR A 209 34.24 -1.51 -15.14
CA TYR A 209 34.15 -0.09 -15.53
C TYR A 209 35.04 0.84 -14.68
N ILE A 210 36.11 0.33 -14.07
CA ILE A 210 37.11 1.16 -13.37
C ILE A 210 38.49 0.96 -14.01
N GLU A 211 38.64 1.15 -15.34
CA GLU A 211 40.01 1.20 -15.92
C GLU A 211 40.13 1.94 -17.27
N SER A 212 39.13 2.71 -17.71
CA SER A 212 39.17 3.35 -19.06
C SER A 212 39.01 4.88 -19.06
N GLU A 213 38.90 5.53 -17.90
CA GLU A 213 38.69 6.98 -17.82
C GLU A 213 39.90 7.70 -17.22
N LYS A 214 41.10 7.44 -17.76
CA LYS A 214 42.32 8.13 -17.31
C LYS A 214 43.28 8.57 -18.43
N THR A 215 42.86 8.62 -19.68
CA THR A 215 43.76 8.93 -20.81
C THR A 215 43.16 9.85 -21.89
N LYS A 216 42.29 10.80 -21.55
CA LYS A 216 41.77 11.77 -22.54
C LYS A 216 41.80 13.25 -22.18
N ASP A 217 42.40 13.65 -21.05
CA ASP A 217 42.51 15.05 -20.68
C ASP A 217 43.95 15.58 -20.82
N GLU A 218 44.54 15.48 -22.02
CA GLU A 218 45.75 16.26 -22.32
C GLU A 218 45.93 16.49 -23.83
N ALA A 219 45.03 17.26 -24.44
CA ALA A 219 45.35 17.98 -25.67
C ALA A 219 44.27 19.01 -25.98
N THR A 220 44.49 20.28 -25.64
CA THR A 220 44.21 21.37 -26.60
C THR A 220 44.88 22.69 -26.21
N PRO A 221 45.22 23.51 -27.22
CA PRO A 221 46.30 24.48 -27.15
C PRO A 221 45.83 25.87 -26.70
N LYS A 222 46.75 26.56 -26.02
CA LYS A 222 46.67 28.00 -25.76
C LYS A 222 46.75 28.80 -27.06
N GLY A 223 45.64 29.45 -27.42
CA GLY A 223 45.60 30.68 -28.20
C GLY A 223 44.49 31.53 -27.57
N GLY A 224 44.66 32.79 -27.20
CA GLY A 224 45.55 33.80 -27.75
C GLY A 224 44.69 34.91 -28.35
N SER A 225 44.51 35.98 -27.58
CA SER A 225 44.51 37.37 -28.04
C SER A 225 43.17 38.13 -28.27
N ILE A 226 43.26 39.44 -27.94
CA ILE A 226 42.52 40.63 -28.42
C ILE A 226 41.15 40.93 -27.74
N VAL A 227 41.07 41.83 -26.75
CA VAL A 227 41.01 43.33 -26.80
C VAL A 227 39.72 43.90 -27.44
N LYS A 228 38.93 44.62 -26.62
CA LYS A 228 38.30 45.95 -26.83
C LYS A 228 37.23 46.15 -25.73
N GLN A 229 37.47 46.99 -24.72
CA GLN A 229 37.09 48.41 -24.66
C GLN A 229 35.70 48.73 -25.20
N GLN A 230 34.75 48.98 -24.29
CA GLN A 230 33.94 50.20 -24.23
C GLN A 230 33.24 50.29 -22.87
#